data_AF-A0A6N9SQQ6-F1
#
_entry.id   AF-A0A6N9SQQ6-F1
#
_cell.length_a   1.000
_cell.length_b   1.000
_cell.length_c   1.000
_cell.angle_alpha   90.00
_cell.angle_beta   90.00
_cell.angle_gamma   90.00
#
_symmetry.space_group_name_H-M   'P 1'
#
loop_
_entity.id
_entity.type
_entity.pdbx_description
1 polymer ?
#
loop_
_entity_poly.entity_id
_entity_poly.type
_entity_poly.pdbx_seq_one_letter_code
_entity_poly.pdbx_strand_id
1 'polypeptide(L)'
;MFSHAKGPFLEFLRNLTPQSLLLSIALIMGSKLNLARFDFGNTMGTLPFILSMLTFFAAAIANISMLIEGLCRSISDIDSKLKCSNLKGVKWQREAIRLLYEKKKTLFYELLVVVLVVQVGCFVVLYSSMQAAIKFYFNIHGCR
;
A
#
# COMPACT_ATOMS: atom_id res chain seq x y z
N MET A 1 13.73 4.71 -21.24
CA MET A 1 13.36 3.46 -20.55
C MET A 1 12.11 3.62 -19.70
N PHE A 2 11.96 4.69 -18.90
CA PHE A 2 10.77 4.98 -18.10
C PHE A 2 9.46 5.29 -18.86
N SER A 3 9.50 5.58 -20.16
CA SER A 3 8.33 6.09 -20.92
C SER A 3 7.10 5.19 -20.84
N HIS A 4 7.29 3.87 -20.89
CA HIS A 4 6.22 2.87 -20.81
C HIS A 4 5.66 2.69 -19.39
N ALA A 5 6.42 3.08 -18.37
CA ALA A 5 6.00 2.96 -16.97
C ALA A 5 5.32 4.23 -16.43
N LYS A 6 5.44 5.38 -17.12
CA LYS A 6 4.94 6.68 -16.63
C LYS A 6 3.44 6.69 -16.33
N GLY A 7 2.62 6.19 -17.25
CA GLY A 7 1.15 6.18 -17.06
C GLY A 7 0.73 5.36 -15.84
N PRO A 8 1.07 4.06 -15.79
CA PRO A 8 0.78 3.20 -14.64
C PRO A 8 1.35 3.74 -13.33
N PHE A 9 2.54 4.35 -13.37
CA PHE A 9 3.17 4.94 -12.19
C PHE A 9 2.45 6.18 -11.67
N LEU A 10 2.03 7.09 -12.56
CA LEU A 10 1.24 8.27 -12.16
C LEU A 10 -0.11 7.85 -11.58
N GLU A 11 -0.72 6.81 -12.12
CA GLU A 11 -1.95 6.25 -11.57
C GLU A 11 -1.73 5.63 -10.18
N PHE A 12 -0.60 4.93 -9.98
CA PHE A 12 -0.19 4.44 -8.66
C PHE A 12 -0.01 5.59 -7.65
N LEU A 13 0.67 6.67 -8.03
CA LEU A 13 0.84 7.86 -7.18
C LEU A 13 -0.49 8.54 -6.87
N ARG A 14 -1.39 8.62 -7.85
CA ARG A 14 -2.74 9.18 -7.65
C ARG A 14 -3.53 8.38 -6.63
N ASN A 15 -3.45 7.05 -6.68
CA ASN A 15 -4.11 6.14 -5.74
C ASN A 15 -3.44 6.13 -4.36
N LEU A 16 -2.18 6.55 -4.25
CA LEU A 16 -1.47 6.67 -2.98
C LEU A 16 -2.07 7.76 -2.08
N THR A 17 -2.62 8.82 -2.66
CA THR A 17 -3.23 9.94 -1.91
C THR A 17 -4.45 9.49 -1.07
N PRO A 18 -5.52 8.90 -1.65
CA PRO A 18 -6.65 8.41 -0.85
C PRO A 18 -6.23 7.29 0.11
N GLN A 19 -5.24 6.47 -0.26
CA GLN A 19 -4.67 5.45 0.61
C GLN A 19 -4.00 6.08 1.86
N SER A 20 -3.24 7.17 1.69
CA SER A 20 -2.59 7.90 2.79
C SER A 20 -3.60 8.62 3.70
N LEU A 21 -4.74 9.07 3.15
CA LEU A 21 -5.83 9.66 3.93
C LEU A 21 -6.52 8.60 4.81
N LEU A 22 -6.86 7.44 4.25
CA LEU A 22 -7.42 6.32 5.00
C LEU A 22 -6.50 5.90 6.14
N LEU A 23 -5.22 5.85 5.87
CA LEU A 23 -4.19 5.56 6.86
C LEU A 23 -4.11 6.61 7.96
N SER A 24 -4.21 7.90 7.60
CA SER A 24 -4.21 9.00 8.58
C SER A 24 -5.43 8.93 9.49
N ILE A 25 -6.61 8.64 8.93
CA ILE A 25 -7.84 8.41 9.71
C ILE A 25 -7.65 7.22 10.64
N ALA A 26 -7.11 6.10 10.14
CA ALA A 26 -6.82 4.93 10.96
C ALA A 26 -5.91 5.30 12.13
N LEU A 27 -4.82 6.05 11.90
CA LEU A 27 -3.93 6.48 12.96
C LEU A 27 -4.60 7.37 14.00
N ILE A 28 -5.40 8.35 13.57
CA ILE A 28 -6.12 9.24 14.50
C ILE A 28 -7.05 8.41 15.39
N MET A 29 -7.77 7.46 14.82
CA MET A 29 -8.63 6.55 15.59
C MET A 29 -7.80 5.66 16.51
N GLY A 30 -6.71 5.08 16.01
CA GLY A 30 -5.78 4.23 16.76
C GLY A 30 -5.08 4.95 17.92
N SER A 31 -4.82 6.25 17.80
CA SER A 31 -4.20 7.06 18.87
C SER A 31 -5.07 7.17 20.13
N LYS A 32 -6.40 7.01 19.97
CA LYS A 32 -7.36 6.99 21.07
C LYS A 32 -7.55 5.60 21.66
N LEU A 33 -6.92 4.58 21.08
CA LEU A 33 -7.01 3.20 21.52
C LEU A 33 -5.84 2.82 22.42
N ASN A 34 -6.15 2.10 23.49
CA ASN A 34 -5.14 1.45 24.30
C ASN A 34 -4.75 0.11 23.65
N LEU A 35 -3.82 0.13 22.69
CA LEU A 35 -3.40 -1.05 21.92
C LEU A 35 -2.78 -2.18 22.79
N ALA A 36 -2.42 -1.89 24.05
CA ALA A 36 -1.86 -2.86 24.99
C ALA A 36 -2.90 -3.80 25.61
N ARG A 37 -4.20 -3.46 25.55
CA ARG A 37 -5.30 -4.34 25.93
C ARG A 37 -6.31 -4.38 24.80
N PHE A 38 -6.59 -5.57 24.28
CA PHE A 38 -7.72 -5.80 23.39
C PHE A 38 -9.01 -5.67 24.20
N ASP A 39 -9.42 -4.43 24.47
CA ASP A 39 -10.58 -4.12 25.28
C ASP A 39 -11.85 -4.18 24.42
N PHE A 40 -12.54 -5.31 24.47
CA PHE A 40 -13.81 -5.49 23.77
C PHE A 40 -14.91 -4.52 24.26
N GLY A 41 -14.73 -3.86 25.42
CA GLY A 41 -15.63 -2.84 25.94
C GLY A 41 -15.57 -1.50 25.19
N ASN A 42 -14.48 -1.21 24.46
CA ASN A 42 -14.33 0.00 23.63
C ASN A 42 -14.53 -0.31 22.13
N THR A 43 -15.47 -1.19 21.80
CA THR A 43 -15.72 -1.68 20.44
C THR A 43 -16.05 -0.56 19.45
N MET A 44 -16.71 0.52 19.91
CA MET A 44 -17.04 1.67 19.07
C MET A 44 -15.80 2.44 18.56
N GLY A 45 -14.69 2.44 19.30
CA GLY A 45 -13.42 3.02 18.84
C GLY A 45 -12.55 2.04 18.04
N THR A 46 -12.54 0.77 18.44
CA THR A 46 -11.71 -0.28 17.84
C THR A 46 -12.18 -0.69 16.45
N LEU A 47 -13.50 -0.73 16.23
CA LEU A 47 -14.07 -1.10 14.94
C LEU A 47 -13.65 -0.16 13.79
N PRO A 48 -13.79 1.18 13.88
CA PRO A 48 -13.36 2.07 12.79
C PRO A 48 -11.86 2.04 12.55
N PHE A 49 -11.04 1.81 13.59
CA PHE A 49 -9.60 1.61 13.43
C PHE A 49 -9.30 0.35 12.60
N ILE A 50 -9.85 -0.81 12.99
CA ILE A 50 -9.64 -2.09 12.29
C ILE A 50 -10.15 -2.00 10.85
N LEU A 51 -11.35 -1.45 10.65
CA LEU A 51 -11.93 -1.29 9.32
C LEU A 51 -11.06 -0.40 8.43
N SER A 52 -10.59 0.74 8.94
CA SER A 52 -9.72 1.66 8.18
C SER A 52 -8.37 1.01 7.84
N MET A 53 -7.79 0.23 8.76
CA MET A 53 -6.56 -0.53 8.51
C MET A 53 -6.76 -1.63 7.46
N LEU A 54 -7.85 -2.39 7.55
CA LEU A 54 -8.20 -3.42 6.56
C LEU A 54 -8.40 -2.80 5.17
N THR A 55 -9.13 -1.68 5.09
CA THR A 55 -9.32 -0.94 3.83
C THR A 55 -8.00 -0.39 3.31
N PHE A 56 -7.12 0.13 4.17
CA PHE A 56 -5.78 0.57 3.78
C PHE A 56 -4.96 -0.55 3.13
N PHE A 57 -4.89 -1.73 3.75
CA PHE A 57 -4.15 -2.86 3.20
C PHE A 57 -4.78 -3.40 1.91
N ALA A 58 -6.12 -3.49 1.85
CA ALA A 58 -6.82 -3.88 0.63
C ALA A 58 -6.55 -2.90 -0.51
N ALA A 59 -6.57 -1.59 -0.23
CA ALA A 59 -6.23 -0.55 -1.18
C ALA A 59 -4.77 -0.63 -1.63
N ALA A 60 -3.83 -0.93 -0.72
CA ALA A 60 -2.42 -1.13 -1.04
C ALA A 60 -2.23 -2.27 -2.05
N ILE A 61 -2.86 -3.42 -1.79
CA ILE A 61 -2.78 -4.61 -2.65
C ILE A 61 -3.43 -4.33 -4.02
N ALA A 62 -4.59 -3.67 -4.03
CA ALA A 62 -5.26 -3.27 -5.26
C ALA A 62 -4.41 -2.30 -6.08
N ASN A 63 -3.79 -1.31 -5.44
CA ASN A 63 -2.96 -0.32 -6.11
C ASN A 63 -1.70 -0.95 -6.75
N ILE A 64 -1.04 -1.88 -6.03
CA ILE A 64 0.08 -2.65 -6.59
C ILE A 64 -0.38 -3.54 -7.75
N SER A 65 -1.56 -4.16 -7.63
CA SER A 65 -2.13 -5.00 -8.69
C SER A 65 -2.40 -4.20 -9.97
N MET A 66 -2.99 -3.00 -9.85
CA MET A 66 -3.24 -2.10 -10.98
C MET A 66 -1.94 -1.61 -11.61
N LEU A 67 -0.92 -1.32 -10.80
CA LEU A 67 0.40 -0.94 -11.30
C LEU A 67 1.01 -2.04 -12.18
N ILE A 68 1.03 -3.30 -11.69
CA ILE A 68 1.53 -4.45 -12.45
C ILE A 68 0.73 -4.63 -13.75
N GLU A 69 -0.59 -4.52 -13.69
CA GLU A 69 -1.44 -4.66 -14.86
C GLU A 69 -1.19 -3.57 -15.91
N GLY A 70 -1.11 -2.31 -15.50
CA GLY A 70 -0.81 -1.20 -16.40
C GLY A 70 0.55 -1.35 -17.08
N LEU A 71 1.55 -1.88 -16.36
CA LEU A 71 2.87 -2.14 -16.92
C LEU A 71 2.87 -3.28 -17.93
N CYS A 72 2.19 -4.38 -17.62
CA CYS A 72 2.05 -5.49 -18.56
C CYS A 72 1.34 -5.06 -19.83
N ARG A 73 0.28 -4.24 -19.73
CA ARG A 73 -0.43 -3.67 -20.88
C ARG A 73 0.43 -2.71 -21.70
N SER A 74 1.33 -1.95 -21.07
CA SER A 74 2.24 -1.07 -21.80
C SER A 74 3.35 -1.81 -22.56
N ILE A 75 3.54 -3.11 -22.30
CA ILE A 75 4.55 -3.94 -22.97
C ILE A 75 3.82 -4.94 -23.87
N SER A 76 3.72 -4.63 -25.16
CA SER A 76 2.96 -5.41 -26.16
C SER A 76 3.25 -6.91 -26.14
N ASP A 77 4.52 -7.29 -25.96
CA ASP A 77 4.97 -8.69 -25.96
C ASP A 77 4.44 -9.48 -24.75
N ILE A 78 4.30 -8.81 -23.60
CA ILE A 78 3.79 -9.41 -22.36
C ILE A 78 2.27 -9.45 -22.41
N ASP A 79 1.63 -8.36 -22.84
CA ASP A 79 0.17 -8.28 -23.02
C ASP A 79 -0.35 -9.37 -23.96
N SER A 80 0.33 -9.57 -25.10
CA SER A 80 -0.05 -10.60 -26.08
C SER A 80 0.01 -12.01 -25.49
N LYS A 81 1.04 -12.33 -24.71
CA LYS A 81 1.17 -13.64 -24.05
C LYS A 81 0.13 -13.84 -22.95
N LEU A 82 -0.17 -12.80 -22.18
CA LEU A 82 -1.19 -12.86 -21.12
C LEU A 82 -2.61 -12.99 -21.69
N LYS A 83 -2.90 -12.37 -22.84
CA LYS A 83 -4.17 -12.53 -23.55
C LYS A 83 -4.36 -13.96 -24.07
N CYS A 84 -3.29 -14.59 -24.56
CA CYS A 84 -3.35 -15.98 -25.00
C CYS A 84 -3.53 -17.00 -23.87
N SER A 85 -3.19 -16.67 -22.62
CA SER A 85 -3.17 -17.67 -21.53
C SER A 85 -4.55 -17.95 -20.90
N ASN A 86 -5.59 -17.21 -21.25
CA ASN A 86 -6.96 -17.34 -20.71
C ASN A 86 -7.03 -17.40 -19.16
N LEU A 87 -5.98 -16.92 -18.47
CA LEU A 87 -5.87 -16.90 -17.02
C LEU A 87 -6.70 -15.75 -16.45
N LYS A 88 -7.31 -15.96 -15.28
CA LYS A 88 -8.11 -14.94 -14.58
C LYS A 88 -7.67 -14.80 -13.10
N GLY A 89 -7.89 -13.61 -12.55
CA GLY A 89 -7.66 -13.30 -11.14
C GLY A 89 -6.21 -13.51 -10.69
N VAL A 90 -6.02 -14.17 -9.54
CA VAL A 90 -4.69 -14.37 -8.92
C VAL A 90 -3.72 -15.16 -9.81
N LYS A 91 -4.24 -16.11 -10.60
CA LYS A 91 -3.40 -16.89 -11.55
C LYS A 91 -2.84 -15.99 -12.66
N TRP A 92 -3.66 -15.06 -13.15
CA TRP A 92 -3.22 -14.07 -14.13
C TRP A 92 -2.13 -13.16 -13.55
N GLN A 93 -2.33 -12.67 -12.32
CA GLN A 93 -1.35 -11.81 -11.64
C GLN A 93 0.00 -12.51 -11.45
N ARG A 94 -0.02 -13.77 -11.03
CA ARG A 94 1.21 -14.55 -10.83
C ARG A 94 1.99 -14.72 -12.13
N GLU A 95 1.29 -15.03 -13.22
CA GLU A 95 1.91 -15.20 -14.53
C GLU A 95 2.42 -13.86 -15.09
N ALA A 96 1.68 -12.78 -14.88
CA ALA A 96 2.09 -11.42 -15.25
C ALA A 96 3.39 -11.01 -14.55
N ILE A 97 3.49 -11.24 -13.24
CA ILE A 97 4.70 -10.98 -12.45
C ILE A 97 5.87 -11.83 -12.96
N ARG A 98 5.64 -13.12 -13.20
CA ARG A 98 6.67 -14.03 -13.72
C ARG A 98 7.19 -13.57 -15.07
N LEU A 99 6.31 -13.26 -16.01
CA LEU A 99 6.70 -12.79 -17.36
C LEU A 99 7.41 -11.44 -17.31
N LEU A 100 6.96 -10.52 -16.44
CA LEU A 100 7.61 -9.23 -16.24
C LEU A 100 9.04 -9.40 -15.69
N TYR A 101 9.21 -10.29 -14.72
CA TYR A 101 10.51 -10.64 -14.16
C TYR A 101 11.43 -11.30 -15.20
N GLU A 102 10.94 -12.27 -15.98
CA GLU A 102 11.77 -12.99 -16.95
C GLU A 102 12.19 -12.11 -18.14
N LYS A 103 11.29 -11.25 -18.65
CA LYS A 103 11.53 -10.46 -19.87
C LYS A 103 12.18 -9.10 -19.61
N LYS A 104 11.90 -8.46 -18.47
CA LYS A 104 12.31 -7.07 -18.20
C LYS A 104 12.75 -6.88 -16.74
N LYS A 105 13.75 -7.66 -16.31
CA LYS A 105 14.36 -7.61 -14.96
C LYS A 105 14.65 -6.19 -14.47
N THR A 106 15.26 -5.35 -15.30
CA THR A 106 15.62 -3.97 -14.91
C THR A 106 14.41 -3.12 -14.52
N LEU A 107 13.33 -3.17 -15.32
CA LEU A 107 12.08 -2.45 -15.00
C LEU A 107 11.44 -3.01 -13.73
N PHE A 108 11.45 -4.33 -13.55
CA PHE A 108 10.92 -4.96 -12.34
C PHE A 108 11.65 -4.48 -11.08
N TYR A 109 12.98 -4.42 -11.09
CA TYR A 109 13.76 -3.94 -9.94
C TYR A 109 13.55 -2.45 -9.69
N GLU A 110 13.48 -1.62 -10.73
CA GLU A 110 13.20 -0.19 -10.61
C GLU A 110 11.84 0.04 -9.93
N LEU A 111 10.81 -0.68 -10.34
CA LEU A 111 9.49 -0.65 -9.71
C LEU A 111 9.48 -1.20 -8.29
N LEU A 112 10.18 -2.31 -8.04
CA LEU A 112 10.30 -2.87 -6.71
C LEU A 112 10.92 -1.85 -5.76
N VAL A 113 12.00 -1.19 -6.18
CA VAL A 113 12.65 -0.12 -5.41
C VAL A 113 11.70 1.03 -5.17
N VAL A 114 10.99 1.51 -6.19
CA VAL A 114 10.04 2.63 -6.04
C VAL A 114 8.90 2.27 -5.08
N VAL A 115 8.27 1.10 -5.24
CA VAL A 115 7.20 0.64 -4.34
C VAL A 115 7.73 0.48 -2.92
N LEU A 116 8.95 -0.06 -2.75
CA LEU A 116 9.57 -0.26 -1.44
C LEU A 116 9.92 1.07 -0.78
N VAL A 117 10.49 2.03 -1.52
CA VAL A 117 10.78 3.39 -1.02
C VAL A 117 9.50 4.08 -0.58
N VAL A 118 8.43 3.99 -1.37
CA VAL A 118 7.13 4.58 -1.03
C VAL A 118 6.52 3.90 0.21
N GLN A 119 6.53 2.57 0.28
CA GLN A 119 6.01 1.80 1.41
C GLN A 119 6.80 2.07 2.70
N VAL A 120 8.13 2.04 2.63
CA VAL A 120 9.01 2.34 3.76
C VAL A 120 8.86 3.80 4.18
N GLY A 121 8.77 4.73 3.24
CA GLY A 121 8.50 6.14 3.53
C GLY A 121 7.20 6.32 4.30
N CYS A 122 6.11 5.68 3.85
CA CYS A 122 4.87 5.64 4.61
C CYS A 122 5.08 5.05 6.01
N PHE A 123 5.75 3.90 6.14
CA PHE A 123 5.98 3.25 7.44
C PHE A 123 6.80 4.09 8.41
N VAL A 124 7.84 4.79 7.93
CA VAL A 124 8.68 5.68 8.76
C VAL A 124 7.87 6.88 9.26
N VAL A 125 7.04 7.48 8.40
CA VAL A 125 6.15 8.60 8.79
C VAL A 125 5.15 8.12 9.84
N LEU A 126 4.59 6.92 9.68
CA LEU A 126 3.69 6.30 10.66
C LEU A 126 4.37 6.12 12.01
N TYR A 127 5.52 5.46 12.02
CA TYR A 127 6.27 5.16 13.24
C TYR A 127 6.68 6.44 13.98
N SER A 128 7.16 7.44 13.23
CA SER A 128 7.56 8.74 13.80
C SER A 128 6.36 9.49 14.39
N SER A 129 5.21 9.45 13.71
CA SER A 129 3.97 10.07 14.18
C SER A 129 3.44 9.40 15.45
N MET A 130 3.49 8.06 15.53
CA MET A 130 3.12 7.34 16.74
C MET A 130 4.04 7.67 17.91
N GLN A 131 5.36 7.70 17.70
CA GLN A 131 6.33 8.09 18.72
C GLN A 131 6.10 9.52 19.22
N ALA A 132 5.81 10.46 18.32
CA ALA A 132 5.49 11.84 18.68
C ALA A 132 4.21 11.93 19.50
N ALA A 133 3.14 11.23 19.10
CA ALA A 133 1.88 11.20 19.83
C ALA A 133 2.04 10.62 21.25
N ILE A 134 2.81 9.53 21.40
CA ILE A 134 3.10 8.93 22.70
C ILE A 134 3.85 9.92 23.60
N LYS A 135 4.91 10.56 23.08
CA LYS A 135 5.68 11.56 23.85
C LYS A 135 4.82 12.76 24.25
N PHE A 136 3.94 13.22 23.36
CA PHE A 136 3.01 14.32 23.65
C PHE A 136 2.00 13.95 24.73
N TYR A 137 1.45 12.73 24.68
CA TYR A 137 0.53 12.21 25.71
C TYR A 137 1.21 12.13 27.09
N PHE A 138 2.42 11.57 27.17
CA PHE A 138 3.18 11.51 28.41
C PHE A 138 3.57 12.90 28.93
N ASN A 139 3.86 13.86 28.06
CA ASN A 139 4.18 15.23 28.47
C ASN A 139 2.97 15.94 29.10
N ILE A 140 1.76 15.70 28.57
CA ILE A 140 0.53 16.32 29.08
C ILE A 140 0.02 15.63 30.35
N HIS A 141 0.07 14.30 30.43
CA HIS A 141 -0.48 13.54 31.57
C HIS A 141 0.56 13.10 32.61
N GLY A 142 1.85 13.22 32.31
CA GLY A 142 2.96 12.88 33.21
C GLY A 142 3.43 14.01 34.12
N CYS A 143 2.84 15.21 34.04
CA CYS A 143 3.00 16.26 35.06
C CYS A 143 1.95 16.08 36.17
N ARG A 144 2.17 15.10 37.04
CA ARG A 144 1.70 15.11 38.43
C ARG A 144 2.73 14.43 39.31
#